data_AF-A0A834CZG6-F1
#
_entry.id   AF-A0A834CZG6-F1
#
_cell.length_a   1.000
_cell.length_b   1.000
_cell.length_c   1.000
_cell.angle_alpha   90.00
_cell.angle_beta   90.00
_cell.angle_gamma   90.00
#
_symmetry.space_group_name_H-M   'P 1'
#
loop_
_entity.id
_entity.type
_entity.pdbx_description
1 polymer ?
#
loop_
_entity_poly.entity_id
_entity_poly.type
_entity_poly.pdbx_seq_one_letter_code
_entity_poly.pdbx_strand_id
1 'polypeptide(L)'
;MWLEAEGFVDRVRMWWSLYSFSGTPSFVLVGKLKALKTDLKKWNVEEFGNTENKWKLLMQQLQSLEERELLGDLSGEELGRKIVLVDDLEKITLMEEISWRQKSRVLWLKEGDKCTKFFHRMANFHQRNNAIEVLHDGENIISDQEVIKDHIVNFYEKLFSEEYSWRPKLDGLFFEFIDQASAEWLERAFEEDEVLNVVRGIARDKALGPDVFSILLGYSAGGYYEGFS
;
A
#
# COMPACT_ATOMS: atom_id res chain seq x y z
N MET A 1 -1.02 -8.25 1.81
CA MET A 1 -0.41 -8.97 0.68
C MET A 1 1.11 -8.90 0.73
N TRP A 2 1.75 -7.75 0.52
CA TRP A 2 3.22 -7.68 0.44
C TRP A 2 3.96 -8.16 1.68
N LEU A 3 3.40 -7.94 2.86
CA LEU A 3 4.05 -8.25 4.14
C LEU A 3 4.08 -9.74 4.48
N GLU A 4 3.22 -10.51 3.83
CA GLU A 4 3.13 -11.97 3.99
C GLU A 4 4.01 -12.69 2.96
N ALA A 5 4.62 -11.96 2.02
CA ALA A 5 5.49 -12.55 1.01
C ALA A 5 6.90 -12.74 1.57
N GLU A 6 7.44 -13.94 1.39
CA GLU A 6 8.81 -14.26 1.82
C GLU A 6 9.83 -13.30 1.18
N GLY A 7 10.77 -12.80 1.99
CA GLY A 7 11.83 -11.90 1.55
C GLY A 7 11.38 -10.47 1.22
N PHE A 8 10.15 -10.08 1.55
CA PHE A 8 9.66 -8.71 1.34
C PHE A 8 10.58 -7.66 1.97
N VAL A 9 10.97 -7.87 3.22
CA VAL A 9 11.77 -6.91 3.99
C VAL A 9 13.16 -6.73 3.38
N ASP A 10 13.80 -7.83 3.03
CA ASP A 10 15.14 -7.82 2.45
C ASP A 10 15.15 -7.12 1.09
N ARG A 11 14.10 -7.34 0.29
CA ARG A 11 13.91 -6.69 -1.01
C ARG A 11 13.70 -5.18 -0.86
N VAL A 12 12.86 -4.76 0.09
CA VAL A 12 12.66 -3.33 0.40
C VAL A 12 13.96 -2.69 0.90
N ARG A 13 14.71 -3.37 1.78
CA ARG A 13 16.00 -2.89 2.30
C ARG A 13 17.02 -2.71 1.18
N MET A 14 17.09 -3.66 0.25
CA MET A 14 17.95 -3.58 -0.93
C MET A 14 17.60 -2.37 -1.78
N TRP A 15 16.33 -2.21 -2.15
CA TRP A 15 15.88 -1.05 -2.93
C TRP A 15 16.14 0.28 -2.22
N TRP A 16 15.82 0.36 -0.93
CA TRP A 16 15.99 1.57 -0.12
C TRP A 16 17.44 2.06 -0.05
N SER A 17 18.38 1.10 -0.03
CA SER A 17 19.83 1.36 -0.03
C SER A 17 20.34 1.83 -1.39
N LEU A 18 19.71 1.39 -2.48
CA LEU A 18 20.08 1.78 -3.85
C LEU A 18 19.57 3.17 -4.22
N TYR A 19 18.55 3.68 -3.53
CA TYR A 19 18.01 5.01 -3.79
C TYR A 19 18.92 6.12 -3.23
N SER A 20 19.43 6.96 -4.13
CA SER A 20 20.17 8.16 -3.79
C SER A 20 19.45 9.40 -4.32
N PHE A 21 19.13 10.32 -3.40
CA PHE A 21 18.53 11.62 -3.70
C PHE A 21 19.28 12.69 -2.93
N SER A 22 19.43 13.88 -3.52
CA SER A 22 20.03 15.05 -2.89
C SER A 22 18.99 16.15 -2.68
N GLY A 23 19.06 16.87 -1.56
CA GLY A 23 18.12 17.93 -1.21
C GLY A 23 17.85 17.99 0.29
N THR A 24 16.75 18.63 0.68
CA THR A 24 16.29 18.63 2.07
C THR A 24 15.92 17.20 2.51
N PRO A 25 16.03 16.86 3.80
CA PRO A 25 15.65 15.53 4.31
C PRO A 25 14.24 15.11 3.88
N SER A 26 13.29 16.04 3.89
CA SER A 26 11.91 15.82 3.43
C SER A 26 11.84 15.48 1.93
N PHE A 27 12.61 16.17 1.10
CA PHE A 27 12.68 15.88 -0.34
C PHE A 27 13.30 14.51 -0.62
N VAL A 28 14.38 14.16 0.08
CA VAL A 28 15.03 12.85 -0.01
C VAL A 28 14.07 11.74 0.38
N LEU A 29 13.34 11.90 1.49
CA LEU A 29 12.35 10.94 1.95
C LEU A 29 11.22 10.74 0.93
N VAL A 30 10.63 11.83 0.43
CA VAL A 30 9.57 11.77 -0.60
C VAL A 30 10.09 11.13 -1.89
N GLY A 31 11.33 11.43 -2.30
CA GLY A 31 11.98 10.80 -3.45
C GLY A 31 12.12 9.28 -3.28
N LYS A 32 12.66 8.83 -2.14
CA LYS A 32 12.78 7.40 -1.81
C LYS A 32 11.43 6.70 -1.77
N LEU A 33 10.41 7.32 -1.19
CA LEU A 33 9.05 6.79 -1.18
C LEU A 33 8.48 6.70 -2.61
N LYS A 34 8.66 7.70 -3.47
CA LYS A 34 8.19 7.62 -4.87
C LYS A 34 8.88 6.49 -5.65
N ALA A 35 10.17 6.30 -5.46
CA ALA A 35 10.92 5.20 -6.08
C ALA A 35 10.42 3.84 -5.58
N LEU A 36 10.32 3.69 -4.25
CA LEU A 36 9.82 2.47 -3.62
C LEU A 36 8.41 2.10 -4.10
N LYS A 37 7.52 3.10 -4.25
CA LYS A 37 6.16 2.91 -4.77
C LYS A 37 6.17 2.31 -6.18
N THR A 38 7.11 2.71 -7.01
CA THR A 38 7.24 2.25 -8.39
C THR A 38 7.73 0.81 -8.44
N ASP A 39 8.75 0.49 -7.64
CA ASP A 39 9.29 -0.88 -7.57
C ASP A 39 8.31 -1.85 -6.93
N LEU A 40 7.57 -1.42 -5.89
CA LEU A 40 6.48 -2.22 -5.31
C LEU A 40 5.38 -2.51 -6.33
N LYS A 41 5.00 -1.54 -7.17
CA LYS A 41 4.01 -1.77 -8.24
C LYS A 41 4.52 -2.79 -9.25
N LYS A 42 5.78 -2.67 -9.68
CA LYS A 42 6.39 -3.60 -10.63
C LYS A 42 6.43 -5.02 -10.05
N TRP A 43 6.96 -5.16 -8.84
CA TRP A 43 7.00 -6.44 -8.13
C TRP A 43 5.61 -7.02 -7.91
N ASN A 44 4.61 -6.16 -7.65
CA ASN A 44 3.24 -6.62 -7.50
C ASN A 44 2.67 -7.23 -8.79
N VAL A 45 3.03 -6.70 -9.95
CA VAL A 45 2.63 -7.28 -11.24
C VAL A 45 3.40 -8.58 -11.51
N GLU A 46 4.69 -8.61 -11.23
CA GLU A 46 5.55 -9.78 -11.48
C GLU A 46 5.16 -10.98 -10.61
N GLU A 47 4.97 -10.78 -9.31
CA GLU A 47 4.64 -11.86 -8.37
C GLU A 47 3.14 -12.17 -8.35
N PHE A 48 2.31 -11.13 -8.26
CA PHE A 48 0.86 -11.25 -7.96
C PHE A 48 -0.05 -10.90 -9.14
N GLY A 49 0.48 -10.34 -10.24
CA GLY A 49 -0.31 -10.01 -11.43
C GLY A 49 -0.70 -11.26 -12.25
N ASN A 50 0.11 -12.31 -12.16
CA ASN A 50 -0.14 -13.60 -12.83
C ASN A 50 -0.88 -14.61 -11.96
N THR A 51 -1.40 -14.22 -10.80
CA THR A 51 -2.03 -15.15 -9.84
C THR A 51 -3.21 -15.92 -10.48
N GLU A 52 -4.03 -15.26 -11.29
CA GLU A 52 -5.15 -15.93 -11.99
C GLU A 52 -4.66 -16.94 -13.04
N ASN A 53 -3.58 -16.63 -13.74
CA ASN A 53 -2.96 -17.54 -14.72
C ASN A 53 -2.26 -18.72 -14.04
N LYS A 54 -1.56 -18.47 -12.93
CA LYS A 54 -0.97 -19.51 -12.07
C LYS A 54 -2.06 -20.42 -11.51
N TRP A 55 -3.18 -19.86 -11.02
CA TRP A 55 -4.33 -20.61 -10.54
C TRP A 55 -4.91 -21.52 -11.63
N LYS A 56 -5.16 -20.97 -12.84
CA LYS A 56 -5.66 -21.76 -13.98
C LYS A 56 -4.71 -22.91 -14.35
N LEU A 57 -3.40 -22.66 -14.37
CA LEU A 57 -2.39 -23.67 -14.68
C LEU A 57 -2.34 -24.79 -13.63
N LEU A 58 -2.32 -24.42 -12.34
CA LEU A 58 -2.31 -25.39 -11.24
C LEU A 58 -3.61 -26.20 -11.19
N MET A 59 -4.75 -25.57 -11.46
CA MET A 59 -6.05 -26.24 -11.55
C MET A 59 -6.09 -27.25 -12.70
N GLN A 60 -5.52 -26.90 -13.87
CA GLN A 60 -5.40 -27.83 -15.00
C GLN A 60 -4.48 -29.01 -14.68
N GLN A 61 -3.36 -28.77 -14.01
CA GLN A 61 -2.45 -29.84 -13.58
C GLN A 61 -3.12 -30.76 -12.56
N LEU A 62 -3.84 -30.21 -11.58
CA LEU A 62 -4.59 -30.99 -10.60
C LEU A 62 -5.66 -31.84 -11.27
N GLN A 63 -6.45 -31.25 -12.19
CA GLN A 63 -7.48 -31.97 -12.94
C GLN A 63 -6.88 -33.14 -13.75
N SER A 64 -5.73 -32.94 -14.40
CA SER A 64 -5.06 -34.01 -15.15
C SER A 64 -4.56 -35.16 -14.27
N LEU A 65 -4.21 -34.88 -13.01
CA LEU A 65 -3.81 -35.90 -12.03
C LEU A 65 -5.02 -36.65 -11.46
N GLU A 66 -6.13 -35.95 -11.19
CA GLU A 66 -7.39 -36.55 -10.74
C GLU A 66 -8.01 -37.45 -11.82
N GLU A 67 -7.97 -37.03 -13.09
CA GLU A 67 -8.42 -37.85 -14.22
C GLU A 67 -7.59 -39.13 -14.38
N ARG A 68 -6.28 -39.06 -14.09
CA ARG A 68 -5.38 -40.22 -14.09
C ARG A 68 -5.60 -41.13 -12.88
N GLU A 69 -5.87 -40.57 -11.71
CA GLU A 69 -6.23 -41.33 -10.49
C GLU A 69 -7.49 -42.18 -10.72
N LEU A 70 -8.46 -41.66 -11.47
CA LEU A 70 -9.67 -42.40 -11.86
C LEU A 70 -9.39 -43.56 -12.85
N LEU A 71 -8.26 -43.53 -13.56
CA LEU A 71 -7.88 -44.53 -14.57
C LEU A 71 -6.95 -45.64 -14.01
N GLY A 72 -6.47 -45.52 -12.78
CA GLY A 72 -5.65 -46.53 -12.09
C GLY A 72 -4.41 -45.94 -11.40
N ASP A 73 -4.14 -46.46 -10.20
CA ASP A 73 -3.23 -45.97 -9.15
C ASP A 73 -2.12 -44.97 -9.54
N LEU A 74 -2.13 -43.83 -8.84
CA LEU A 74 -1.05 -42.85 -8.84
C LEU A 74 0.24 -43.45 -8.25
N SER A 75 1.38 -43.16 -8.87
CA SER A 75 2.68 -43.40 -8.24
C SER A 75 2.82 -42.56 -6.95
N GLY A 76 3.59 -43.03 -5.97
CA GLY A 76 3.87 -42.27 -4.75
C GLY A 76 4.48 -40.89 -5.02
N GLU A 77 5.22 -40.73 -6.12
CA GLU A 77 5.75 -39.43 -6.55
C GLU A 77 4.65 -38.47 -7.04
N GLU A 78 3.63 -39.01 -7.70
CA GLU A 78 2.51 -38.24 -8.25
C GLU A 78 1.52 -37.84 -7.15
N LEU A 79 1.37 -38.67 -6.12
CA LEU A 79 0.66 -38.32 -4.89
C LEU A 79 1.36 -37.17 -4.16
N GLY A 80 2.69 -37.20 -4.08
CA GLY A 80 3.49 -36.10 -3.53
C GLY A 80 3.31 -34.80 -4.32
N ARG A 81 3.31 -34.86 -5.66
CA ARG A 81 3.03 -33.69 -6.51
C ARG A 81 1.62 -33.15 -6.31
N LYS A 82 0.61 -34.01 -6.14
CA LYS A 82 -0.78 -33.60 -5.85
C LYS A 82 -0.87 -32.81 -4.55
N ILE A 83 -0.19 -33.25 -3.49
CA ILE A 83 -0.17 -32.55 -2.19
C ILE A 83 0.44 -31.14 -2.34
N VAL A 84 1.57 -31.01 -3.06
CA VAL A 84 2.22 -29.71 -3.30
C VAL A 84 1.32 -28.79 -4.14
N LEU A 85 0.65 -29.32 -5.18
CA LEU A 85 -0.26 -28.53 -6.00
C LEU A 85 -1.47 -28.00 -5.21
N VAL A 86 -2.02 -28.81 -4.30
CA VAL A 86 -3.12 -28.39 -3.43
C VAL A 86 -2.65 -27.30 -2.45
N ASP A 87 -1.48 -27.47 -1.83
CA ASP A 87 -0.89 -26.47 -0.94
C ASP A 87 -0.62 -25.13 -1.67
N ASP A 88 -0.08 -25.18 -2.89
CA ASP A 88 0.14 -23.99 -3.72
C ASP A 88 -1.17 -23.30 -4.13
N LEU A 89 -2.22 -24.07 -4.44
CA LEU A 89 -3.56 -23.54 -4.71
C LEU A 89 -4.17 -22.88 -3.48
N GLU A 90 -4.01 -23.46 -2.29
CA GLU A 90 -4.47 -22.87 -1.03
C GLU A 90 -3.76 -21.53 -0.76
N LYS A 91 -2.44 -21.47 -0.93
CA LYS A 91 -1.66 -20.23 -0.77
C LYS A 91 -2.12 -19.14 -1.73
N ILE A 92 -2.31 -19.48 -3.01
CA ILE A 92 -2.80 -18.54 -4.02
C ILE A 92 -4.18 -18.01 -3.64
N THR A 93 -5.09 -18.89 -3.23
CA THR A 93 -6.46 -18.53 -2.86
C THR A 93 -6.49 -17.61 -1.63
N LEU A 94 -5.68 -17.93 -0.61
CA LEU A 94 -5.53 -17.10 0.59
C LEU A 94 -4.97 -15.71 0.25
N MET A 95 -3.97 -15.63 -0.63
CA MET A 95 -3.40 -14.36 -1.07
C MET A 95 -4.41 -13.49 -1.84
N GLU A 96 -5.23 -14.10 -2.69
CA GLU A 96 -6.33 -13.40 -3.37
C GLU A 96 -7.36 -12.89 -2.37
N GLU A 97 -7.73 -13.70 -1.38
CA GLU A 97 -8.64 -13.30 -0.32
C GLU A 97 -8.11 -12.07 0.45
N ILE A 98 -6.84 -12.10 0.86
CA ILE A 98 -6.16 -10.97 1.51
C ILE A 98 -6.15 -9.73 0.60
N SER A 99 -5.90 -9.91 -0.70
CA SER A 99 -5.96 -8.83 -1.70
C SER A 99 -7.30 -8.13 -1.71
N TRP A 100 -8.37 -8.93 -1.83
CA TRP A 100 -9.73 -8.43 -1.95
C TRP A 100 -10.21 -7.81 -0.66
N ARG A 101 -9.82 -8.37 0.50
CA ARG A 101 -10.07 -7.77 1.81
C ARG A 101 -9.42 -6.39 1.91
N GLN A 102 -8.15 -6.25 1.54
CA GLN A 102 -7.45 -4.96 1.54
C GLN A 102 -8.11 -3.95 0.59
N LYS A 103 -8.49 -4.37 -0.62
CA LYS A 103 -9.17 -3.50 -1.61
C LYS A 103 -10.57 -3.06 -1.17
N SER A 104 -11.30 -3.93 -0.46
CA SER A 104 -12.69 -3.67 -0.06
C SER A 104 -12.84 -2.59 1.03
N ARG A 105 -11.77 -2.25 1.76
CA ARG A 105 -11.79 -1.30 2.89
C ARG A 105 -12.72 -1.70 4.06
N VAL A 106 -13.10 -2.98 4.16
CA VAL A 106 -13.97 -3.49 5.22
C VAL A 106 -13.16 -3.86 6.46
N LEU A 107 -13.30 -3.05 7.52
CA LEU A 107 -12.53 -3.19 8.77
C LEU A 107 -13.14 -4.19 9.78
N TRP A 108 -14.43 -4.54 9.63
CA TRP A 108 -15.20 -5.21 10.68
C TRP A 108 -15.40 -6.72 10.49
N LEU A 109 -15.00 -7.29 9.34
CA LEU A 109 -15.09 -8.72 9.11
C LEU A 109 -13.90 -9.43 9.79
N LYS A 110 -14.15 -10.02 10.97
CA LYS A 110 -13.31 -11.05 11.58
C LYS A 110 -13.73 -12.41 11.02
N GLU A 111 -12.87 -13.02 10.19
CA GLU A 111 -12.81 -14.47 9.91
C GLU A 111 -14.16 -15.20 9.78
N GLY A 112 -15.06 -14.69 8.94
CA GLY A 112 -16.36 -15.31 8.68
C GLY A 112 -16.66 -15.32 7.19
N ASP A 113 -16.58 -16.52 6.61
CA ASP A 113 -16.73 -16.90 5.20
C ASP A 113 -15.69 -16.37 4.20
N LYS A 114 -15.08 -17.33 3.47
CA LYS A 114 -14.17 -17.17 2.31
C LYS A 114 -14.89 -16.54 1.10
N CYS A 115 -15.65 -15.46 1.31
CA CYS A 115 -16.51 -14.86 0.30
C CYS A 115 -15.80 -13.70 -0.41
N THR A 116 -14.86 -14.03 -1.30
CA THR A 116 -14.27 -13.07 -2.26
C THR A 116 -15.35 -12.27 -2.99
N LYS A 117 -16.51 -12.88 -3.30
CA LYS A 117 -17.67 -12.22 -3.94
C LYS A 117 -18.18 -10.99 -3.17
N PHE A 118 -18.17 -11.02 -1.84
CA PHE A 118 -18.58 -9.88 -1.01
C PHE A 118 -17.58 -8.73 -1.15
N PHE A 119 -16.28 -9.04 -1.04
CA PHE A 119 -15.21 -8.06 -1.20
C PHE A 119 -15.17 -7.47 -2.62
N HIS A 120 -15.40 -8.29 -3.66
CA HIS A 120 -15.56 -7.81 -5.03
C HIS A 120 -16.72 -6.82 -5.17
N ARG A 121 -17.90 -7.15 -4.62
CA ARG A 121 -19.05 -6.23 -4.66
C ARG A 121 -18.77 -4.93 -3.93
N MET A 122 -18.12 -4.99 -2.76
CA MET A 122 -17.81 -3.80 -1.97
C MET A 122 -16.74 -2.93 -2.65
N ALA A 123 -15.68 -3.54 -3.20
CA ALA A 123 -14.67 -2.81 -3.98
C ALA A 123 -15.28 -2.14 -5.21
N ASN A 124 -16.15 -2.84 -5.94
CA ASN A 124 -16.88 -2.27 -7.08
C ASN A 124 -17.84 -1.17 -6.65
N PHE A 125 -18.52 -1.32 -5.50
CA PHE A 125 -19.39 -0.27 -4.94
C PHE A 125 -18.59 0.99 -4.60
N HIS A 126 -17.44 0.85 -3.93
CA HIS A 126 -16.55 1.96 -3.67
C HIS A 126 -15.98 2.58 -4.94
N GLN A 127 -15.59 1.77 -5.94
CA GLN A 127 -15.12 2.28 -7.22
C GLN A 127 -16.21 3.08 -7.93
N ARG A 128 -17.44 2.60 -7.96
CA ARG A 128 -18.58 3.29 -8.58
C ARG A 128 -18.94 4.58 -7.84
N ASN A 129 -18.95 4.58 -6.52
CA ASN A 129 -19.34 5.75 -5.74
C ASN A 129 -18.25 6.82 -5.65
N ASN A 130 -16.97 6.43 -5.77
CA ASN A 130 -15.85 7.36 -5.72
C ASN A 130 -15.38 7.79 -7.12
N ALA A 131 -15.93 7.21 -8.19
CA ALA A 131 -15.67 7.65 -9.55
C ALA A 131 -16.37 8.99 -9.79
N ILE A 132 -15.57 10.01 -10.10
CA ILE A 132 -16.09 11.30 -10.55
C ILE A 132 -16.26 11.19 -12.06
N GLU A 133 -17.43 10.77 -12.51
CA GLU A 133 -17.77 10.64 -13.93
C GLU A 133 -18.12 11.99 -14.56
N VAL A 134 -18.66 12.91 -13.76
CA VAL A 134 -19.07 14.25 -14.19
C VAL A 134 -18.72 15.27 -13.12
N LEU A 135 -18.15 16.39 -13.53
CA LEU A 135 -17.84 17.54 -12.69
C LEU A 135 -18.59 18.77 -13.19
N HIS A 136 -19.26 19.48 -12.27
CA HIS A 136 -19.98 20.71 -12.56
C HIS A 136 -19.13 21.92 -12.13
N ASP A 137 -18.84 22.80 -13.07
CA ASP A 137 -18.19 24.09 -12.83
C ASP A 137 -19.12 25.22 -13.29
N GLY A 138 -19.97 25.70 -12.39
CA GLY A 138 -21.04 26.64 -12.71
C GLY A 138 -22.06 26.04 -13.69
N GLU A 139 -22.16 26.63 -14.89
CA GLU A 139 -23.02 26.13 -15.98
C GLU A 139 -22.33 25.07 -16.85
N ASN A 140 -21.02 24.87 -16.70
CA ASN A 140 -20.27 23.90 -17.50
C ASN A 140 -20.33 22.51 -16.89
N ILE A 141 -20.57 21.52 -17.74
CA ILE A 141 -20.56 20.09 -17.39
C ILE A 141 -19.34 19.45 -18.04
N ILE A 142 -18.42 18.96 -17.22
CA ILE A 142 -17.20 18.29 -17.66
C ILE A 142 -17.37 16.79 -17.43
N SER A 143 -17.36 16.00 -18.49
CA SER A 143 -17.50 14.53 -18.42
C SER A 143 -16.27 13.76 -18.92
N ASP A 144 -15.27 14.46 -19.45
CA ASP A 144 -14.02 13.85 -19.89
C ASP A 144 -13.07 13.66 -18.70
N GLN A 145 -12.59 12.44 -18.49
CA GLN A 145 -11.77 12.06 -17.34
C GLN A 145 -10.42 12.81 -17.29
N GLU A 146 -9.80 13.09 -18.44
CA GLU A 146 -8.54 13.84 -18.49
C GLU A 146 -8.80 15.31 -18.15
N VAL A 147 -9.88 15.87 -18.69
CA VAL A 147 -10.28 17.25 -18.40
C VAL A 147 -10.71 17.43 -16.94
N ILE A 148 -11.43 16.46 -16.35
CA ILE A 148 -11.78 16.48 -14.91
C ILE A 148 -10.52 16.50 -14.06
N LYS A 149 -9.54 15.64 -14.38
CA LYS A 149 -8.28 15.58 -13.64
C LYS A 149 -7.52 16.90 -13.72
N ASP A 150 -7.34 17.43 -14.92
CA ASP A 150 -6.64 18.70 -15.12
C ASP A 150 -7.38 19.86 -14.47
N HIS A 151 -8.72 19.88 -14.54
CA HIS A 151 -9.54 20.89 -13.87
C HIS A 151 -9.35 20.86 -12.34
N ILE A 152 -9.39 19.68 -11.72
CA ILE A 152 -9.16 19.52 -10.28
C ILE A 152 -7.75 19.99 -9.90
N VAL A 153 -6.73 19.57 -10.65
CA VAL A 153 -5.34 19.99 -10.40
C VAL A 153 -5.22 21.51 -10.48
N ASN A 154 -5.70 22.12 -11.56
CA ASN A 154 -5.65 23.56 -11.77
C ASN A 154 -6.44 24.32 -10.69
N PHE A 155 -7.59 23.81 -10.25
CA PHE A 155 -8.38 24.42 -9.19
C PHE A 155 -7.60 24.48 -7.88
N TYR A 156 -7.01 23.35 -7.46
CA TYR A 156 -6.23 23.31 -6.22
C TYR A 156 -4.90 24.05 -6.33
N GLU A 157 -4.24 24.02 -7.50
CA GLU A 157 -3.05 24.84 -7.74
C GLU A 157 -3.36 26.32 -7.57
N LYS A 158 -4.47 26.82 -8.12
CA LYS A 158 -4.92 28.21 -7.91
C LYS A 158 -5.29 28.47 -6.46
N LEU A 159 -6.02 27.57 -5.82
CA LEU A 159 -6.43 27.71 -4.42
C LEU A 159 -5.24 27.81 -3.46
N PHE A 160 -4.18 27.04 -3.71
CA PHE A 160 -2.95 27.05 -2.92
C PHE A 160 -1.90 28.04 -3.45
N SER A 161 -2.16 28.71 -4.57
CA SER A 161 -1.35 29.82 -5.06
C SER A 161 -1.80 31.09 -4.36
N GLU A 162 -0.85 31.80 -3.77
CA GLU A 162 -1.14 33.05 -3.09
C GLU A 162 -1.24 34.20 -4.10
N GLU A 163 -2.40 34.85 -4.16
CA GLU A 163 -2.65 35.97 -5.08
C GLU A 163 -2.00 37.29 -4.62
N TYR A 164 -1.60 37.39 -3.35
CA TYR A 164 -1.07 38.61 -2.76
C TYR A 164 0.46 38.58 -2.68
N SER A 165 1.11 39.43 -3.46
CA SER A 165 2.57 39.64 -3.40
C SER A 165 3.03 40.35 -2.12
N TRP A 166 2.11 40.98 -1.40
CA TRP A 166 2.41 41.72 -0.18
C TRP A 166 1.90 40.93 1.04
N ARG A 167 2.84 40.49 1.87
CA ARG A 167 2.55 40.00 3.21
C ARG A 167 2.98 41.05 4.24
N PRO A 168 2.12 41.43 5.19
CA PRO A 168 2.55 42.24 6.33
C PRO A 168 3.64 41.45 7.04
N LYS A 169 4.83 42.05 7.15
CA LYS A 169 5.90 41.48 7.96
C LYS A 169 5.46 41.58 9.41
N LEU A 170 5.68 40.53 10.20
CA LEU A 170 5.44 40.54 11.65
C LEU A 170 6.48 41.37 12.41
N ASP A 171 7.14 42.31 11.72
CA ASP A 171 8.18 43.17 12.25
C ASP A 171 7.53 44.14 13.27
N GLY A 172 8.01 44.10 14.51
CA GLY A 172 7.53 44.97 15.59
C GLY A 172 6.40 44.40 16.46
N LEU A 173 5.99 43.14 16.25
CA LEU A 173 5.13 42.41 17.17
C LEU A 173 5.97 41.69 18.23
N PHE A 174 5.66 41.91 19.50
CA PHE A 174 6.21 41.11 20.59
C PHE A 174 5.44 39.79 20.66
N PHE A 175 6.08 38.72 20.22
CA PHE A 175 5.59 37.37 20.47
C PHE A 175 6.08 36.92 21.84
N GLU A 176 5.24 36.21 22.58
CA GLU A 176 5.71 35.45 23.73
C GLU A 176 6.64 34.36 23.20
N PHE A 177 7.92 34.46 23.55
CA PHE A 177 8.89 33.44 23.20
C PHE A 177 8.72 32.27 24.16
N ILE A 178 8.75 31.07 23.60
CA ILE A 178 8.89 29.85 24.39
C ILE A 178 10.21 29.96 25.15
N ASP A 179 10.24 29.49 26.40
CA ASP A 179 11.45 29.50 27.21
C ASP A 179 12.55 28.66 26.54
N GLN A 180 13.81 29.02 26.80
CA GLN A 180 14.96 28.39 26.15
C GLN A 180 14.97 26.85 26.33
N ALA A 181 14.54 26.35 27.49
CA ALA A 181 14.52 24.91 27.75
C ALA A 181 13.43 24.20 26.93
N SER A 182 12.25 24.79 26.79
CA SER A 182 11.19 24.28 25.92
C SER A 182 11.55 24.40 24.43
N ALA A 183 12.29 25.42 24.02
CA ALA A 183 12.80 25.54 22.65
C ALA A 183 13.84 24.45 22.34
N GLU A 184 14.81 24.25 23.23
CA GLU A 184 15.80 23.16 23.13
C GLU A 184 15.14 21.78 23.12
N TRP A 185 14.04 21.60 23.87
CA TRP A 185 13.26 20.38 23.85
C TRP A 185 12.53 20.15 22.52
N LEU A 186 12.01 21.19 21.87
CA LEU A 186 11.34 21.08 20.57
C LEU A 186 12.32 20.89 19.40
N GLU A 187 13.53 21.44 19.51
CA GLU A 187 14.59 21.33 18.51
C GLU A 187 15.46 20.08 18.67
N ARG A 188 15.25 19.29 19.73
CA ARG A 188 15.98 18.05 19.97
C ARG A 188 15.76 17.06 18.82
N ALA A 189 16.78 16.26 18.54
CA ALA A 189 16.62 15.15 17.60
C ALA A 189 15.56 14.17 18.12
N PHE A 190 14.69 13.69 17.23
CA PHE A 190 13.70 12.68 17.60
C PHE A 190 14.40 11.40 18.08
N GLU A 191 13.92 10.86 19.19
CA GLU A 191 14.38 9.58 19.71
C GLU A 191 13.75 8.42 18.92
N GLU A 192 14.48 7.33 18.75
CA GLU A 192 14.00 6.15 18.02
C GLU A 192 12.70 5.60 18.64
N ASP A 193 12.62 5.57 19.97
CA ASP A 193 11.43 5.15 20.71
C ASP A 193 10.22 6.06 20.47
N GLU A 194 10.44 7.37 20.31
CA GLU A 194 9.38 8.33 20.01
C GLU A 194 8.81 8.07 18.61
N VAL A 195 9.69 7.90 17.62
CA VAL A 195 9.31 7.55 16.25
C VAL A 195 8.60 6.20 16.21
N LEU A 196 9.11 5.21 16.94
CA LEU A 196 8.55 3.87 17.00
C LEU A 196 7.16 3.87 17.65
N ASN A 197 6.96 4.62 18.73
CA ASN A 197 5.66 4.77 19.39
C ASN A 197 4.63 5.47 18.50
N VAL A 198 5.05 6.50 17.76
CA VAL A 198 4.18 7.14 16.76
C VAL A 198 3.80 6.15 15.66
N VAL A 199 4.76 5.42 15.10
CA VAL A 199 4.49 4.39 14.09
C VAL A 199 3.58 3.30 14.65
N ARG A 200 3.79 2.88 15.91
CA ARG A 200 2.98 1.87 16.61
C ARG A 200 1.56 2.34 16.92
N GLY A 201 1.37 3.63 17.18
CA GLY A 201 0.08 4.28 17.48
C GLY A 201 -0.77 4.57 16.24
N ILE A 202 -0.18 4.57 15.05
CA ILE A 202 -0.93 4.67 13.79
C ILE A 202 -1.55 3.30 13.52
N ALA A 203 -2.87 3.18 13.71
CA ALA A 203 -3.61 1.93 13.54
C ALA A 203 -3.21 1.15 12.27
N ARG A 204 -2.94 -0.16 12.41
CA ARG A 204 -2.52 -1.07 11.33
C ARG A 204 -3.44 -1.05 10.09
N ASP A 205 -4.70 -0.67 10.27
CA ASP A 205 -5.74 -0.63 9.24
C ASP A 205 -6.23 0.79 8.88
N LYS A 206 -5.52 1.86 9.29
CA LYS A 206 -5.85 3.21 8.82
C LYS A 206 -5.47 3.38 7.34
N ALA A 207 -6.31 4.15 6.64
CA ALA A 207 -6.34 4.27 5.20
C ALA A 207 -4.96 4.46 4.55
N LEU A 208 -4.75 3.77 3.42
CA LEU A 208 -3.69 4.09 2.47
C LEU A 208 -3.87 5.54 2.02
N GLY A 209 -2.97 6.44 2.43
CA GLY A 209 -2.86 7.75 1.80
C GLY A 209 -2.59 7.61 0.29
N PRO A 210 -2.70 8.70 -0.49
CA PRO A 210 -2.44 8.69 -1.95
C PRO A 210 -1.06 8.12 -2.34
N ASP A 211 -0.15 7.99 -1.38
CA ASP A 211 1.17 7.41 -1.55
C ASP A 211 1.25 5.87 -1.49
N VAL A 212 0.13 5.16 -1.24
CA VAL A 212 0.04 3.68 -1.30
C VAL A 212 1.01 2.96 -0.34
N PHE A 213 1.56 3.67 0.64
CA PHE A 213 2.34 3.08 1.70
C PHE A 213 1.40 2.61 2.80
N SER A 214 1.18 1.30 2.92
CA SER A 214 0.69 0.73 4.18
C SER A 214 1.73 1.05 5.24
N ILE A 215 1.33 1.67 6.35
CA ILE A 215 2.18 1.94 7.54
C ILE A 215 2.92 0.69 8.03
N LEU A 216 2.44 -0.50 7.64
CA LEU A 216 3.08 -1.79 7.85
C LEU A 216 4.52 -1.89 7.31
N LEU A 217 4.95 -1.06 6.34
CA LEU A 217 6.35 -0.97 5.94
C LEU A 217 7.28 -0.45 7.06
N GLY A 218 6.77 0.41 7.96
CA GLY A 218 7.51 0.87 9.13
C GLY A 218 7.63 -0.21 10.22
N TYR A 219 6.57 -0.99 10.45
CA TYR A 219 6.58 -2.09 11.44
C TYR A 219 7.55 -3.21 11.08
N SER A 220 7.71 -3.51 9.80
CA SER A 220 8.63 -4.55 9.32
C SER A 220 10.10 -4.13 9.39
N ALA A 221 10.42 -2.83 9.19
CA ALA A 221 11.79 -2.34 9.29
C ALA A 221 12.27 -2.22 10.75
N GLY A 222 11.38 -1.89 11.70
CA GLY A 222 11.72 -1.75 13.12
C GLY A 222 11.80 -3.06 13.91
N GLY A 223 11.33 -4.18 13.35
CA GLY A 223 11.33 -5.49 14.03
C GLY A 223 12.66 -6.26 13.99
N TYR A 224 13.70 -5.73 13.33
CA TYR A 224 14.98 -6.43 13.16
C TYR A 224 16.11 -5.93 14.07
N TYR A 225 15.84 -5.06 15.04
CA TYR A 225 16.85 -4.54 15.97
C TYR A 225 16.79 -5.15 17.39
N GLU A 226 15.82 -5.99 17.72
CA GLU A 226 15.74 -6.66 19.04
C GLU A 226 16.48 -8.01 19.13
N GLY A 227 17.48 -8.24 18.26
CA GLY A 227 18.17 -9.54 18.15
C GLY A 227 19.69 -9.55 18.38
N PHE A 228 20.29 -8.44 18.84
CA PHE A 228 21.70 -8.42 19.23
C PHE A 228 21.89 -7.60 20.50
N SER A 229 21.67 -8.24 21.65
CA SER A 229 22.61 -8.19 22.78
C SER A 229 22.52 -9.46 23.61
#